data_AF-A0A917BL96-F1
#
_entry.id   AF-A0A917BL96-F1
#
_cell.length_a   1.000
_cell.length_b   1.000
_cell.length_c   1.000
_cell.angle_alpha   90.00
_cell.angle_beta   90.00
_cell.angle_gamma   90.00
#
_symmetry.space_group_name_H-M   'P 1'
#
loop_
_entity.id
_entity.type
_entity.pdbx_description
1 polymer ?
#
loop_
_entity_poly.entity_id
_entity_poly.type
_entity_poly.pdbx_seq_one_letter_code
_entity_poly.pdbx_strand_id
1 'polypeptide(L)'
;MSRTVAAVASLALLAGTAACGSGDDAPAADDRYGHAATGDLALTDGWATEAPKAPTSSGDATDMGSTMSAVSGAYFTLTNDGDTDDALVGVSTDAASQAQLHTTESTGGGTGGTMKQVARVPVPAGKSTRLTVGGYHVMLISPTRALSAGDEVSLRLRFASGADLDVTVPVLDRADRPS
;
A
#
# COMPACT_ATOMS: atom_id res chain seq x y z
N MET A 1 -61.26 61.91 -21.06
CA MET A 1 -60.20 60.99 -21.50
C MET A 1 -59.97 59.98 -20.36
N SER A 2 -60.85 59.00 -20.20
CA SER A 2 -60.62 57.55 -20.42
C SER A 2 -59.39 56.91 -19.76
N ARG A 3 -59.69 56.16 -18.69
CA ARG A 3 -59.36 54.74 -18.43
C ARG A 3 -57.94 54.29 -17.98
N THR A 4 -57.88 53.90 -16.71
CA THR A 4 -57.62 52.53 -16.15
C THR A 4 -56.36 51.70 -16.47
N VAL A 5 -55.88 51.03 -15.39
CA VAL A 5 -55.22 49.69 -15.24
C VAL A 5 -53.68 49.55 -15.24
N ALA A 6 -53.24 49.05 -14.08
CA ALA A 6 -52.16 48.15 -13.63
C ALA A 6 -51.19 47.37 -14.56
N ALA A 7 -50.07 46.99 -13.90
CA ALA A 7 -49.06 45.94 -14.16
C ALA A 7 -48.13 46.22 -15.37
N VAL A 8 -46.83 45.88 -15.40
CA VAL A 8 -46.18 44.57 -15.25
C VAL A 8 -44.64 44.76 -15.09
N ALA A 9 -43.93 43.72 -14.59
CA ALA A 9 -42.57 43.28 -15.02
C ALA A 9 -41.36 44.11 -14.53
N SER A 10 -40.22 43.57 -14.10
CA SER A 10 -39.68 42.21 -14.02
C SER A 10 -38.52 42.24 -13.02
N LEU A 11 -38.45 41.27 -12.10
CA LEU A 11 -37.27 41.07 -11.27
C LEU A 11 -36.26 40.24 -12.09
N ALA A 12 -35.09 40.82 -12.33
CA ALA A 12 -34.03 40.22 -13.14
C ALA A 12 -33.36 39.04 -12.44
N LEU A 13 -33.03 38.04 -13.27
CA LEU A 13 -32.22 36.85 -13.01
C LEU A 13 -30.96 37.15 -12.17
N LEU A 14 -30.70 36.28 -11.20
CA LEU A 14 -29.33 35.82 -10.92
C LEU A 14 -29.33 34.29 -10.97
N ALA A 15 -28.37 33.80 -11.75
CA ALA A 15 -28.24 32.47 -12.28
C ALA A 15 -27.91 31.42 -11.22
N GLY A 16 -28.23 30.18 -11.55
CA GLY A 16 -28.21 29.04 -10.65
C GLY A 16 -26.84 28.66 -10.13
N THR A 17 -26.83 28.25 -8.86
CA THR A 17 -25.81 27.36 -8.33
C THR A 17 -26.22 25.92 -8.67
N ALA A 18 -25.79 25.46 -9.85
CA ALA A 18 -25.56 24.05 -10.06
C ALA A 18 -24.15 23.75 -9.52
N ALA A 19 -24.08 23.17 -8.34
CA ALA A 19 -22.91 22.44 -7.89
C ALA A 19 -23.41 21.17 -7.22
N CYS A 20 -23.74 20.17 -8.04
CA CYS A 20 -23.70 18.78 -7.61
C CYS A 20 -22.23 18.48 -7.32
N GLY A 21 -21.79 18.75 -6.08
CA GLY A 21 -20.59 18.12 -5.55
C GLY A 21 -20.98 16.72 -5.12
N SER A 22 -21.00 15.78 -6.06
CA SER A 22 -20.80 14.37 -5.72
C SER A 22 -19.33 14.24 -5.34
N GLY A 23 -19.00 14.70 -4.13
CA GLY A 23 -17.83 14.18 -3.45
C GLY A 23 -18.24 12.78 -3.01
N ASP A 24 -17.80 11.78 -3.75
CA ASP A 24 -17.61 10.46 -3.17
C ASP A 24 -16.80 10.68 -1.89
N ASP A 25 -17.48 10.52 -0.74
CA ASP A 25 -16.87 10.40 0.59
C ASP A 25 -16.07 9.08 0.57
N ALA A 26 -14.99 9.06 -0.20
CA ALA A 26 -13.93 8.08 0.00
C ALA A 26 -13.46 8.33 1.44
N PRO A 27 -13.51 7.32 2.32
CA PRO A 27 -13.06 7.50 3.70
C PRO A 27 -11.65 8.08 3.63
N ALA A 28 -11.42 9.19 4.34
CA ALA A 28 -10.10 9.78 4.47
C ALA A 28 -9.13 8.65 4.80
N ALA A 29 -8.07 8.52 4.00
CA ALA A 29 -7.06 7.49 4.20
C ALA A 29 -6.60 7.55 5.66
N ASP A 30 -6.57 6.40 6.32
CA ASP A 30 -6.10 6.32 7.70
C ASP A 30 -4.59 6.62 7.69
N ASP A 31 -4.21 7.83 8.13
CA ASP A 31 -2.83 8.33 8.16
C ASP A 31 -1.87 7.43 8.96
N ARG A 32 -2.41 6.46 9.71
CA ARG A 32 -1.62 5.41 10.37
C ARG A 32 -0.98 4.42 9.41
N TYR A 33 -1.31 4.47 8.12
CA TYR A 33 -0.74 3.60 7.10
C TYR A 33 -0.09 4.41 5.98
N GLY A 34 0.94 3.81 5.38
CA GLY A 34 1.58 4.37 4.21
C GLY A 34 0.63 4.38 3.01
N HIS A 35 0.62 5.50 2.30
CA HIS A 35 -0.11 5.69 1.07
C HIS A 35 0.73 6.49 0.08
N ALA A 36 0.56 6.21 -1.20
CA ALA A 36 1.20 6.94 -2.29
C ALA A 36 0.46 6.68 -3.60
N ALA A 37 0.60 7.56 -4.58
CA ALA A 37 0.07 7.35 -5.92
C ALA A 37 1.04 7.84 -7.01
N THR A 38 0.99 7.20 -8.18
CA THR A 38 1.73 7.57 -9.38
C THR A 38 0.88 7.28 -10.60
N GLY A 39 0.45 8.32 -11.33
CA GLY A 39 -0.55 8.17 -12.38
C GLY A 39 -1.84 7.51 -11.85
N ASP A 40 -2.28 6.45 -12.51
CA ASP A 40 -3.48 5.69 -12.15
C ASP A 40 -3.22 4.57 -11.12
N LEU A 41 -1.97 4.45 -10.63
CA LEU A 41 -1.59 3.45 -9.64
C LEU A 41 -1.56 4.08 -8.26
N ALA A 42 -2.24 3.46 -7.30
CA ALA A 42 -2.24 3.87 -5.91
C ALA A 42 -1.85 2.71 -4.99
N LEU A 43 -1.22 3.06 -3.87
CA LEU A 43 -0.97 2.18 -2.74
C LEU A 43 -1.65 2.77 -1.51
N THR A 44 -2.41 1.94 -0.80
CA THR A 44 -3.06 2.29 0.48
C THR A 44 -2.83 1.21 1.52
N ASP A 45 -3.18 1.49 2.78
CA ASP A 45 -3.09 0.55 3.91
C ASP A 45 -1.69 -0.08 4.07
N GLY A 46 -0.63 0.67 3.74
CA GLY A 46 0.74 0.19 3.78
C GLY A 46 1.31 0.10 5.19
N TRP A 47 1.92 -1.03 5.53
CA TRP A 47 2.65 -1.23 6.77
C TRP A 47 3.69 -2.35 6.65
N ALA A 48 4.64 -2.40 7.60
CA ALA A 48 5.66 -3.43 7.70
C ALA A 48 5.69 -4.10 9.08
N THR A 49 6.22 -5.31 9.18
CA THR A 49 6.42 -6.01 10.45
C THR A 49 7.75 -5.65 11.07
N GLU A 50 7.80 -5.70 12.40
CA GLU A 50 9.05 -5.64 13.14
C GLU A 50 10.01 -6.77 12.72
N ALA A 51 11.30 -6.49 12.79
CA ALA A 51 12.36 -7.46 12.58
C ALA A 51 13.67 -7.02 13.24
N PRO A 52 14.45 -7.95 13.81
CA PRO A 52 15.78 -7.62 14.30
C PRO A 52 16.73 -7.29 13.13
N LYS A 53 17.81 -6.56 13.43
CA LYS A 53 18.91 -6.38 12.48
C LYS A 53 19.50 -7.75 12.12
N ALA A 54 19.84 -7.95 10.85
CA ALA A 54 20.54 -9.16 10.43
C ALA A 54 21.93 -9.29 11.09
N PRO A 55 22.35 -10.49 11.53
CA PRO A 55 23.66 -10.68 12.13
C PRO A 55 24.78 -10.41 11.13
N THR A 56 25.77 -9.61 11.53
CA THR A 56 26.96 -9.30 10.74
C THR A 56 28.02 -10.39 10.96
N SER A 57 27.81 -11.59 10.43
CA SER A 57 28.78 -12.72 10.38
C SER A 57 29.33 -13.29 11.71
N SER A 58 28.99 -14.57 11.96
CA SER A 58 29.81 -15.68 12.54
C SER A 58 30.74 -15.50 13.75
N GLY A 59 30.68 -14.41 14.51
CA GLY A 59 31.69 -14.10 15.55
C GLY A 59 31.23 -14.13 17.01
N ASP A 60 29.93 -14.04 17.30
CA ASP A 60 29.42 -14.00 18.68
C ASP A 60 28.31 -15.04 18.85
N ALA A 61 28.75 -16.30 18.97
CA ALA A 61 27.89 -17.49 19.05
C ALA A 61 27.21 -17.66 20.43
N THR A 62 26.87 -16.56 21.12
CA THR A 62 26.07 -16.59 22.34
C THR A 62 24.59 -16.29 22.09
N ASP A 63 24.21 -15.78 20.91
CA ASP A 63 22.81 -15.63 20.51
C ASP A 63 22.32 -16.85 19.72
N MET A 64 22.10 -17.94 20.44
CA MET A 64 21.59 -19.21 19.90
C MET A 64 20.11 -19.05 19.50
N GLY A 65 19.84 -18.51 18.30
CA GLY A 65 18.47 -18.42 17.78
C GLY A 65 18.27 -18.19 16.28
N SER A 66 19.21 -17.53 15.58
CA SER A 66 18.92 -17.03 14.21
C SER A 66 19.95 -17.43 13.17
N THR A 67 19.98 -18.72 12.80
CA THR A 67 20.69 -19.19 11.58
C THR A 67 19.90 -18.84 10.31
N MET A 68 18.63 -18.45 10.44
CA MET A 68 17.82 -17.89 9.36
C MET A 68 18.11 -16.39 9.29
N SER A 69 18.31 -15.85 8.08
CA SER A 69 18.40 -14.40 7.90
C SER A 69 17.14 -13.76 8.47
N ALA A 70 17.29 -12.71 9.28
CA ALA A 70 16.16 -11.94 9.78
C ALA A 70 15.31 -11.44 8.60
N VAL A 71 13.99 -11.46 8.75
CA VAL A 71 13.04 -11.04 7.72
C VAL A 71 11.96 -10.14 8.28
N SER A 72 11.49 -9.20 7.47
CA SER A 72 10.28 -8.40 7.70
C SER A 72 9.34 -8.57 6.51
N GLY A 73 8.02 -8.55 6.76
CA GLY A 73 6.99 -8.52 5.74
C GLY A 73 6.42 -7.11 5.59
N ALA A 74 6.24 -6.64 4.36
CA ALA A 74 5.47 -5.44 4.06
C ALA A 74 4.20 -5.79 3.28
N TYR A 75 3.11 -5.13 3.69
CA TYR A 75 1.73 -5.42 3.30
C TYR A 75 1.03 -4.10 2.93
N PHE A 76 0.16 -4.14 1.94
CA PHE A 76 -0.55 -2.97 1.40
C PHE A 76 -1.61 -3.41 0.39
N THR A 77 -2.48 -2.49 0.00
CA THR A 77 -3.39 -2.64 -1.14
C THR A 77 -2.82 -1.85 -2.32
N LEU A 78 -2.74 -2.46 -3.49
CA LEU A 78 -2.49 -1.75 -4.75
C LEU A 78 -3.80 -1.59 -5.52
N THR A 79 -4.04 -0.40 -6.05
CA THR A 79 -5.19 -0.09 -6.91
C THR A 79 -4.67 0.42 -8.25
N ASN A 80 -5.30 -0.04 -9.34
CA ASN A 80 -5.10 0.47 -10.68
C ASN A 80 -6.43 1.01 -11.18
N ASP A 81 -6.56 2.33 -11.20
CA ASP A 81 -7.75 3.05 -11.67
C ASP A 81 -7.72 3.32 -13.18
N GLY A 82 -6.66 2.85 -13.86
CA GLY A 82 -6.49 2.98 -15.30
C GLY A 82 -7.19 1.87 -16.08
N ASP A 83 -7.18 2.03 -17.40
CA ASP A 83 -7.87 1.12 -18.34
C ASP A 83 -6.96 -0.02 -18.86
N THR A 84 -5.71 -0.11 -18.38
CA THR A 84 -4.73 -1.11 -18.84
C THR A 84 -4.20 -1.93 -17.66
N ASP A 85 -4.17 -3.26 -17.82
CA ASP A 85 -3.60 -4.16 -16.82
C ASP A 85 -2.11 -3.86 -16.57
N ASP A 86 -1.70 -3.89 -15.31
CA ASP A 86 -0.30 -3.77 -14.91
C ASP A 86 0.09 -4.91 -13.95
N ALA A 87 1.35 -4.94 -13.54
CA ALA A 87 1.84 -5.83 -12.50
C ALA A 87 3.00 -5.18 -11.75
N LEU A 88 3.03 -5.36 -10.44
CA LEU A 88 4.23 -5.09 -9.65
C LEU A 88 5.27 -6.15 -9.98
N VAL A 89 6.43 -5.74 -10.51
CA VAL A 89 7.51 -6.65 -10.97
C VAL A 89 8.76 -6.55 -10.12
N GLY A 90 8.85 -5.56 -9.24
CA GLY A 90 9.99 -5.43 -8.35
C GLY A 90 9.75 -4.45 -7.21
N VAL A 91 10.58 -4.60 -6.19
CA VAL A 91 10.63 -3.72 -5.03
C VAL A 91 12.07 -3.51 -4.61
N SER A 92 12.39 -2.36 -4.03
CA SER A 92 13.68 -2.07 -3.40
C SER A 92 13.51 -1.18 -2.18
N THR A 93 14.45 -1.25 -1.24
CA THR A 93 14.49 -0.44 -0.02
C THR A 93 15.94 -0.30 0.45
N ASP A 94 16.21 0.71 1.26
CA ASP A 94 17.47 0.87 2.01
C ASP A 94 17.45 0.15 3.38
N ALA A 95 16.26 -0.23 3.85
CA ALA A 95 16.02 -0.85 5.15
C ALA A 95 16.46 -2.33 5.22
N ALA A 96 16.69 -2.97 4.07
CA ALA A 96 17.06 -4.37 3.96
C ALA A 96 18.01 -4.62 2.80
N SER A 97 18.80 -5.70 2.89
CA SER A 97 19.75 -6.07 1.85
C SER A 97 19.06 -6.54 0.57
N GLN A 98 17.87 -7.14 0.70
CA GLN A 98 17.04 -7.54 -0.43
C GLN A 98 15.56 -7.29 -0.12
N ALA A 99 14.80 -6.93 -1.15
CA ALA A 99 13.34 -6.92 -1.13
C ALA A 99 12.82 -7.79 -2.27
N GLN A 100 11.89 -8.69 -1.97
CA GLN A 100 11.38 -9.67 -2.91
C GLN A 100 9.86 -9.77 -2.85
N LEU A 101 9.24 -10.10 -3.98
CA LEU A 101 7.79 -10.40 -4.04
C LEU A 101 7.56 -11.87 -3.72
N HIS A 102 6.68 -12.16 -2.78
CA HIS A 102 6.36 -13.51 -2.34
C HIS A 102 4.85 -13.74 -2.31
N THR A 103 4.46 -15.00 -2.37
CA THR A 103 3.10 -15.46 -2.05
C THR A 103 3.18 -16.55 -1.00
N THR A 104 2.16 -16.64 -0.15
CA THR A 104 2.05 -17.73 0.83
C THR A 104 1.05 -18.75 0.31
N GLU A 105 1.53 -19.97 0.02
CA GLU A 105 0.68 -21.09 -0.34
C GLU A 105 0.34 -21.89 0.92
N SER A 106 -0.96 -22.06 1.22
CA SER A 106 -1.41 -22.89 2.34
C SER A 106 -1.10 -24.35 2.04
N THR A 107 -0.30 -25.00 2.88
CA THR A 107 -0.08 -26.45 2.77
C THR A 107 -1.12 -27.12 3.67
N GLY A 108 -2.01 -27.92 3.07
CA GLY A 108 -3.30 -28.33 3.65
C GLY A 108 -3.31 -28.67 5.15
N GLY A 109 -4.36 -28.19 5.84
CA GLY A 109 -4.82 -28.71 7.14
C GLY A 109 -4.07 -28.27 8.40
N GLY A 110 -3.02 -27.43 8.30
CA GLY A 110 -2.29 -26.92 9.47
C GLY A 110 -1.90 -25.44 9.36
N THR A 111 -1.37 -24.88 10.45
CA THR A 111 -0.92 -23.47 10.60
C THR A 111 0.37 -23.16 9.81
N GLY A 112 0.69 -23.93 8.76
CA GLY A 112 1.92 -23.81 7.98
C GLY A 112 1.64 -23.36 6.54
N GLY A 113 2.04 -22.13 6.22
CA GLY A 113 2.10 -21.64 4.83
C GLY A 113 3.53 -21.71 4.32
N THR A 114 3.73 -22.16 3.07
CA THR A 114 5.03 -22.07 2.40
C THR A 114 5.11 -20.76 1.66
N MET A 115 6.09 -19.91 2.03
CA MET A 115 6.37 -18.68 1.30
C MET A 115 7.18 -19.00 0.05
N LYS A 116 6.73 -18.48 -1.10
CA LYS A 116 7.34 -18.71 -2.40
C LYS A 116 7.55 -17.38 -3.10
N GLN A 117 8.78 -17.14 -3.54
CA GLN A 117 9.09 -15.98 -4.35
C GLN A 117 8.31 -16.04 -5.68
N VAL A 118 7.75 -14.90 -6.08
CA VAL A 118 7.06 -14.71 -7.36
C VAL A 118 7.77 -13.63 -8.16
N ALA A 119 7.73 -13.75 -9.49
CA ALA A 119 8.34 -12.77 -10.38
C ALA A 119 7.51 -11.48 -10.52
N ARG A 120 6.21 -11.55 -10.26
CA ARG A 120 5.29 -10.41 -10.35
C ARG A 120 4.03 -10.62 -9.52
N VAL A 121 3.37 -9.52 -9.15
CA VAL A 121 2.03 -9.49 -8.55
C VAL A 121 1.10 -8.73 -9.51
N PRO A 122 0.04 -9.35 -10.05
CA PRO A 122 -0.87 -8.69 -10.99
C PRO A 122 -1.62 -7.52 -10.34
N VAL A 123 -1.83 -6.42 -11.08
CA VAL A 123 -2.67 -5.28 -10.69
C VAL A 123 -3.57 -4.92 -11.88
N PRO A 124 -4.68 -5.66 -12.07
CA PRO A 124 -5.54 -5.50 -13.24
C PRO A 124 -6.21 -4.12 -13.30
N ALA A 125 -6.55 -3.68 -14.51
CA ALA A 125 -7.28 -2.44 -14.76
C ALA A 125 -8.60 -2.37 -13.97
N GLY A 126 -8.88 -1.21 -13.38
CA GLY A 126 -10.07 -0.95 -12.57
C GLY A 126 -10.22 -1.86 -11.34
N LYS A 127 -9.12 -2.46 -10.85
CA LYS A 127 -9.13 -3.41 -9.73
C LYS A 127 -8.08 -3.08 -8.69
N SER A 128 -8.31 -3.66 -7.51
CA SER A 128 -7.35 -3.68 -6.43
C SER A 128 -6.79 -5.07 -6.19
N THR A 129 -5.49 -5.15 -5.91
CA THR A 129 -4.79 -6.36 -5.49
C THR A 129 -4.27 -6.16 -4.07
N ARG A 130 -4.69 -7.04 -3.16
CA ARG A 130 -4.28 -6.95 -1.76
C ARG A 130 -3.04 -7.82 -1.48
N LEU A 131 -2.04 -7.21 -0.89
CA LEU A 131 -0.88 -7.90 -0.33
C LEU A 131 -1.10 -8.04 1.18
N THR A 132 -1.42 -9.25 1.63
CA THR A 132 -1.81 -9.55 3.01
C THR A 132 -0.97 -10.67 3.62
N VAL A 133 -1.03 -10.76 4.94
CA VAL A 133 -0.56 -11.94 5.67
C VAL A 133 -1.30 -13.17 5.12
N GLY A 134 -0.55 -14.19 4.72
CA GLY A 134 -1.12 -15.40 4.10
C GLY A 134 -1.45 -15.30 2.60
N GLY A 135 -1.22 -14.15 1.95
CA GLY A 135 -1.35 -13.96 0.51
C GLY A 135 -0.05 -13.46 -0.13
N TYR A 136 -0.18 -12.55 -1.12
CA TYR A 136 0.98 -11.83 -1.64
C TYR A 136 1.57 -10.89 -0.58
N HIS A 137 2.88 -10.73 -0.58
CA HIS A 137 3.57 -9.78 0.30
C HIS A 137 4.96 -9.45 -0.23
N VAL A 138 5.51 -8.34 0.26
CA VAL A 138 6.92 -8.02 0.08
C VAL A 138 7.71 -8.61 1.24
N MET A 139 8.71 -9.43 0.95
CA MET A 139 9.65 -9.96 1.94
C MET A 139 10.95 -9.13 1.91
N LEU A 140 11.25 -8.49 3.03
CA LEU A 140 12.50 -7.77 3.28
C LEU A 140 13.47 -8.74 3.96
N ILE A 141 14.56 -9.09 3.27
CA ILE A 141 15.53 -10.08 3.73
C ILE A 141 16.80 -9.37 4.19
N SER A 142 17.26 -9.76 5.37
CA SER A 142 18.41 -9.20 6.05
C SER A 142 18.29 -7.68 6.25
N PRO A 143 17.39 -7.21 7.14
CA PRO A 143 17.30 -5.83 7.56
C PRO A 143 18.66 -5.24 7.95
N THR A 144 18.99 -4.06 7.42
CA THR A 144 20.27 -3.37 7.64
C THR A 144 20.36 -2.73 9.03
N ARG A 145 19.19 -2.49 9.64
CA ARG A 145 18.96 -2.07 11.02
C ARG A 145 17.81 -2.87 11.63
N ALA A 146 17.61 -2.76 12.94
CA ALA A 146 16.39 -3.24 13.56
C ALA A 146 15.20 -2.40 13.06
N LEU A 147 14.08 -3.05 12.78
CA LEU A 147 12.81 -2.43 12.44
C LEU A 147 11.90 -2.61 13.65
N SER A 148 11.66 -1.54 14.38
CA SER A 148 10.85 -1.50 15.60
C SER A 148 9.53 -0.77 15.34
N ALA A 149 8.50 -1.07 16.14
CA ALA A 149 7.22 -0.37 16.03
C ALA A 149 7.40 1.15 16.10
N GLY A 150 6.76 1.87 15.18
CA GLY A 150 6.90 3.31 15.02
C GLY A 150 8.06 3.76 14.12
N ASP A 151 8.96 2.86 13.72
CA ASP A 151 9.90 3.12 12.64
C ASP A 151 9.18 3.21 11.29
N GLU A 152 9.87 3.78 10.30
CA GLU A 152 9.38 3.85 8.93
C GLU A 152 10.30 3.08 7.97
N VAL A 153 9.70 2.51 6.92
CA VAL A 153 10.39 1.81 5.84
C VAL A 153 10.00 2.44 4.51
N SER A 154 10.96 3.00 3.80
CA SER A 154 10.76 3.49 2.43
C SER A 154 10.89 2.33 1.43
N LEU A 155 9.90 2.20 0.56
CA LEU A 155 9.81 1.20 -0.49
C LEU A 155 9.70 1.91 -1.84
N ARG A 156 10.50 1.46 -2.81
CA ARG A 156 10.31 1.79 -4.22
C ARG A 156 9.72 0.58 -4.92
N LEU A 157 8.51 0.75 -5.45
CA LEU A 157 7.79 -0.26 -6.22
C LEU A 157 7.97 0.00 -7.72
N ARG A 158 8.25 -1.06 -8.48
CA ARG A 158 8.49 -1.01 -9.93
C ARG A 158 7.43 -1.82 -10.65
N PHE A 159 6.73 -1.17 -11.57
CA PHE A 159 5.62 -1.76 -12.33
C PHE A 159 6.04 -2.20 -13.74
N ALA A 160 5.30 -3.12 -14.33
CA ALA A 160 5.57 -3.66 -15.66
C ALA A 160 5.41 -2.59 -16.76
N SER A 161 4.55 -1.59 -16.52
CA SER A 161 4.43 -0.38 -17.35
C SER A 161 5.71 0.48 -17.39
N GLY A 162 6.64 0.27 -16.45
CA GLY A 162 7.81 1.13 -16.25
C GLY A 162 7.60 2.26 -15.26
N ALA A 163 6.41 2.36 -14.65
CA ALA A 163 6.16 3.29 -13.55
C ALA A 163 6.90 2.88 -12.28
N ASP A 164 7.37 3.89 -11.54
CA ASP A 164 7.91 3.75 -10.19
C ASP A 164 6.97 4.44 -9.20
N LEU A 165 6.75 3.81 -8.04
CA LEU A 165 6.03 4.38 -6.91
C LEU A 165 6.89 4.31 -5.66
N ASP A 166 7.30 5.46 -5.15
CA ASP A 166 7.98 5.57 -3.85
C ASP A 166 6.92 5.75 -2.75
N VAL A 167 6.99 4.93 -1.71
CA VAL A 167 6.09 4.98 -0.55
C VAL A 167 6.87 4.79 0.73
N THR A 168 6.45 5.44 1.81
CA THR A 168 6.95 5.15 3.15
C THR A 168 5.84 4.51 3.97
N VAL A 169 6.14 3.39 4.61
CA VAL A 169 5.17 2.63 5.41
C VAL A 169 5.68 2.51 6.86
N PRO A 170 4.80 2.63 7.86
CA PRO A 170 5.19 2.44 9.25
C PRO A 170 5.38 0.96 9.58
N VAL A 171 6.28 0.69 10.52
CA VAL A 171 6.45 -0.60 11.16
C VAL A 171 5.45 -0.71 12.31
N LEU A 172 4.61 -1.74 12.31
CA LEU A 172 3.56 -1.93 13.31
C LEU A 172 3.90 -3.02 14.31
N ASP A 173 3.63 -2.72 15.58
CA ASP A 173 3.60 -3.71 16.66
C ASP A 173 2.59 -4.80 16.32
N ARG A 174 2.87 -6.04 16.74
CA ARG A 174 1.98 -7.18 16.53
C ARG A 174 0.52 -6.93 16.94
N ALA A 175 0.27 -6.19 18.02
CA ALA A 175 -1.06 -5.90 18.52
C ALA A 175 -1.85 -4.92 17.64
N ASP A 176 -1.14 -4.06 16.88
CA ASP A 176 -1.74 -3.00 16.07
C ASP A 176 -1.91 -3.39 14.59
N ARG A 177 -1.49 -4.61 14.21
CA ARG A 177 -1.60 -5.10 12.83
C ARG A 177 -3.06 -5.37 12.46
N PRO A 178 -3.49 -4.99 11.25
CA PRO A 178 -4.79 -5.37 10.72
C PRO A 178 -4.98 -6.89 10.73
N SER A 179 -6.18 -7.34 11.13
CA SER A 179 -6.59 -8.76 11.13
C SER A 179 -6.77 -9.34 9.73
#